data_AF-A0A3C1JCA8-F1
#
_entry.id   AF-A0A3C1JCA8-F1
#
_cell.length_a   1.000
_cell.length_b   1.000
_cell.length_c   1.000
_cell.angle_alpha   90.00
_cell.angle_beta   90.00
_cell.angle_gamma   90.00
#
_symmetry.space_group_name_H-M   'P 1'
#
loop_
_entity.id
_entity.type
_entity.pdbx_description
1 polymer ?
#
loop_
_entity_poly.entity_id
_entity_poly.type
_entity_poly.pdbx_seq_one_letter_code
_entity_poly.pdbx_strand_id
1 'polypeptide(L)'
;MKNLLFTAALLLGGAAYAQETPAQAAQPAPQPVRLDPALERTGRNLAILAEKYAEIPAERLQRLAPEMEKFNTALREALGEKILAEIAAREKAAEEKARVESAMKTLQAFRGALQVYYTQTGGKYPKSPAELAPDSISAVPELHLPGHERTSGIKIVDSRKFDKDISRAVTGSGGWLYFSNPDSTYYGLLLLDSANPGPDGMKFFEY
;
A
#
# COMPACT_ATOMS: atom_id res chain seq x y z
N MET A 1 48.13 -44.29 4.37
CA MET A 1 48.32 -44.99 5.66
C MET A 1 47.09 -44.66 6.50
N LYS A 2 46.04 -45.50 6.47
CA LYS A 2 45.78 -46.64 7.36
C LYS A 2 45.71 -46.25 8.84
N ASN A 3 44.55 -46.59 9.44
CA ASN A 3 44.31 -46.91 10.86
C ASN A 3 43.97 -45.72 11.77
N LEU A 4 43.07 -45.79 12.76
CA LEU A 4 42.30 -46.92 13.29
C LEU A 4 41.08 -46.40 14.07
N LEU A 5 40.02 -47.22 14.07
CA LEU A 5 38.92 -47.30 15.02
C LEU A 5 39.32 -46.98 16.48
N PHE A 6 38.46 -46.28 17.21
CA PHE A 6 38.13 -46.65 18.59
C PHE A 6 36.68 -46.33 18.92
N THR A 7 35.90 -47.39 19.04
CA THR A 7 34.57 -47.45 19.63
C THR A 7 34.73 -47.42 21.14
N ALA A 8 34.00 -46.55 21.84
CA ALA A 8 33.73 -46.70 23.27
C ALA A 8 32.30 -46.27 23.54
N ALA A 9 31.46 -47.28 23.82
CA ALA A 9 30.12 -47.12 24.36
C ALA A 9 30.23 -46.72 25.84
N LEU A 10 29.43 -45.74 26.27
CA LEU A 10 29.05 -45.62 27.68
C LEU A 10 27.56 -45.27 27.77
N LEU A 11 26.81 -46.29 28.19
CA LEU A 11 25.43 -46.28 28.64
C LEU A 11 25.38 -45.81 30.09
N LEU A 12 24.81 -44.64 30.36
CA LEU A 12 24.21 -44.23 31.64
C LEU A 12 23.12 -43.21 31.26
N GLY A 13 21.83 -43.54 31.31
CA GLY A 13 21.11 -43.71 32.57
C GLY A 13 20.51 -42.37 33.02
N GLY A 14 19.67 -41.75 32.19
CA GLY A 14 18.94 -40.54 32.53
C GLY A 14 17.44 -40.83 32.53
N ALA A 15 16.85 -40.81 33.73
CA ALA A 15 15.42 -41.03 33.95
C ALA A 15 14.59 -40.07 33.09
N ALA A 16 13.75 -40.64 32.23
CA ALA A 16 12.70 -39.91 31.53
C ALA A 16 11.66 -39.48 32.57
N TYR A 17 11.75 -38.23 33.04
CA TYR A 17 10.61 -37.58 33.66
C TYR A 17 9.56 -37.39 32.57
N ALA A 18 8.54 -38.26 32.58
CA ALA A 18 7.31 -38.04 31.86
C ALA A 18 6.64 -36.79 32.44
N GLN A 19 6.88 -35.62 31.82
CA GLN A 19 5.98 -34.49 31.99
C GLN A 19 4.68 -34.86 31.27
N GLU A 20 3.66 -35.19 32.05
CA GLU A 20 2.27 -35.17 31.57
C GLU A 20 2.00 -33.77 31.04
N THR A 21 2.04 -33.65 29.72
CA THR A 21 1.50 -32.47 29.03
C THR A 21 0.01 -32.48 29.36
N PRO A 22 -0.55 -31.44 30.03
CA PRO A 22 -1.98 -31.39 30.22
C PRO A 22 -2.62 -31.49 28.85
N ALA A 23 -3.47 -32.49 28.66
CA ALA A 23 -4.23 -32.71 27.44
C ALA A 23 -5.04 -31.43 27.19
N GLN A 24 -4.49 -30.56 26.35
CA GLN A 24 -5.15 -29.37 25.87
C GLN A 24 -6.33 -29.90 25.06
N ALA A 25 -7.53 -29.84 25.66
CA ALA A 25 -8.75 -30.29 25.04
C ALA A 25 -8.79 -29.70 23.62
N ALA A 26 -8.70 -30.58 22.62
CA ALA A 26 -8.75 -30.18 21.23
C ALA A 26 -10.04 -29.38 21.05
N GLN A 27 -9.90 -28.08 20.79
CA GLN A 27 -11.04 -27.25 20.47
C GLN A 27 -11.73 -27.91 19.27
N PRO A 28 -13.05 -28.20 19.36
CA PRO A 28 -13.75 -28.81 18.24
C PRO A 28 -13.55 -27.91 17.02
N ALA A 29 -13.10 -28.51 15.92
CA ALA A 29 -12.93 -27.80 14.66
C ALA A 29 -14.20 -27.00 14.37
N PRO A 30 -14.10 -25.70 14.00
CA PRO A 30 -15.27 -24.88 13.72
C PRO A 30 -16.10 -25.61 12.65
N GLN A 31 -17.32 -26.00 13.02
CA GLN A 31 -18.20 -26.69 12.09
C GLN A 31 -18.48 -25.77 10.90
N PRO A 32 -18.48 -26.27 9.66
CA PRO A 32 -18.78 -25.47 8.50
C PRO A 32 -20.20 -24.93 8.63
N VAL A 33 -20.31 -23.61 8.83
CA VAL A 33 -21.60 -22.92 8.89
C VAL A 33 -22.24 -23.07 7.51
N ARG A 34 -23.30 -23.88 7.40
CA ARG A 34 -24.11 -23.94 6.19
C ARG A 34 -24.88 -22.63 6.09
N LEU A 35 -24.64 -21.87 5.03
CA LEU A 35 -25.37 -20.63 4.78
C LEU A 35 -26.86 -20.96 4.50
N ASP A 36 -27.75 -20.14 5.01
CA ASP A 36 -29.18 -20.25 4.68
C ASP A 36 -29.36 -20.00 3.16
N PRO A 37 -30.07 -20.87 2.40
CA PRO A 37 -30.29 -20.69 0.97
C PRO A 37 -30.99 -19.36 0.60
N ALA A 38 -31.73 -18.75 1.51
CA ALA A 38 -32.27 -17.41 1.33
C ALA A 38 -31.16 -16.35 1.33
N LEU A 39 -30.17 -16.44 2.22
CA LEU A 39 -29.02 -15.52 2.24
C LEU A 39 -28.18 -15.62 0.97
N GLU A 40 -27.94 -16.84 0.46
CA GLU A 40 -27.23 -17.03 -0.81
C GLU A 40 -27.97 -16.36 -1.99
N ARG A 41 -29.29 -16.55 -2.07
CA ARG A 41 -30.11 -15.93 -3.10
C ARG A 41 -30.13 -14.41 -2.97
N THR A 42 -30.24 -13.89 -1.75
CA THR A 42 -30.16 -12.44 -1.50
C THR A 42 -28.83 -11.88 -1.96
N GLY A 43 -27.71 -12.52 -1.61
CA GLY A 43 -26.38 -12.10 -2.05
C GLY A 43 -26.24 -12.05 -3.58
N ARG A 44 -26.73 -13.08 -4.29
CA ARG A 44 -26.75 -13.10 -5.76
C ARG A 44 -27.62 -11.99 -6.35
N ASN A 45 -28.81 -11.77 -5.81
CA ASN A 45 -29.72 -10.73 -6.28
C ASN A 45 -29.13 -9.32 -6.07
N LEU A 46 -28.44 -9.09 -4.94
CA LEU A 46 -27.73 -7.84 -4.68
C LEU A 46 -26.55 -7.63 -5.65
N ALA A 47 -25.81 -8.69 -5.99
CA ALA A 47 -24.76 -8.62 -7.00
C ALA A 47 -25.31 -8.26 -8.39
N ILE A 48 -26.41 -8.89 -8.82
CA ILE A 48 -27.09 -8.57 -10.09
C ILE A 48 -27.60 -7.13 -10.08
N LEU A 49 -28.20 -6.68 -8.96
CA LEU A 49 -28.67 -5.32 -8.80
C LEU A 49 -27.52 -4.32 -8.96
N ALA A 50 -26.36 -4.58 -8.35
CA ALA A 50 -25.18 -3.72 -8.46
C ALA A 50 -24.61 -3.65 -9.89
N GLU A 51 -24.63 -4.76 -10.63
CA GLU A 51 -24.16 -4.79 -12.02
C GLU A 51 -25.14 -4.10 -12.99
N LYS A 52 -26.45 -4.26 -12.77
CA LYS A 52 -27.51 -3.86 -13.71
C LYS A 52 -28.28 -2.61 -13.30
N TYR A 53 -27.84 -1.88 -12.27
CA TYR A 53 -28.61 -0.76 -11.70
C TYR A 53 -28.98 0.32 -12.75
N ALA A 54 -28.11 0.59 -13.72
CA ALA A 54 -28.33 1.57 -14.77
C ALA A 54 -29.44 1.18 -15.77
N GLU A 55 -29.78 -0.11 -15.86
CA GLU A 55 -30.84 -0.64 -16.73
C GLU A 55 -32.21 -0.64 -16.02
N ILE A 56 -32.27 -0.31 -14.72
CA ILE A 56 -33.49 -0.36 -13.92
C ILE A 56 -34.14 1.04 -13.89
N PRO A 57 -35.44 1.16 -14.18
CA PRO A 57 -36.17 2.43 -14.06
C PRO A 57 -36.03 3.05 -12.67
N ALA A 58 -35.76 4.36 -12.61
CA ALA A 58 -35.49 5.08 -11.37
C ALA A 58 -36.64 4.94 -10.35
N GLU A 59 -37.88 4.88 -10.82
CA GLU A 59 -39.08 4.74 -9.98
C GLU A 59 -39.08 3.39 -9.24
N ARG A 60 -38.55 2.34 -9.85
CA ARG A 60 -38.43 1.02 -9.21
C ARG A 60 -37.35 1.02 -8.12
N LEU A 61 -36.22 1.69 -8.38
CA LEU A 61 -35.15 1.84 -7.40
C LEU A 61 -35.60 2.67 -6.19
N GLN A 62 -36.33 3.77 -6.43
CA GLN A 62 -36.88 4.61 -5.36
C GLN A 62 -37.87 3.85 -4.46
N ARG A 63 -38.71 2.99 -5.05
CA ARG A 63 -39.62 2.13 -4.26
C ARG A 63 -38.87 1.09 -3.42
N LEU A 64 -37.70 0.63 -3.88
CA LEU A 64 -36.89 -0.36 -3.18
C LEU A 64 -36.07 0.27 -2.03
N ALA A 65 -35.75 1.56 -2.13
CA ALA A 65 -34.93 2.28 -1.15
C ALA A 65 -35.34 2.06 0.33
N PRO A 66 -36.61 2.21 0.76
CA PRO A 66 -36.97 2.03 2.17
C PRO A 66 -36.76 0.59 2.67
N GLU A 67 -36.95 -0.41 1.83
CA GLU A 67 -36.71 -1.81 2.20
C GLU A 67 -35.21 -2.13 2.23
N MET A 68 -34.43 -1.53 1.35
CA MET A 68 -32.97 -1.60 1.37
C MET A 68 -32.38 -0.97 2.63
N GLU A 69 -32.94 0.15 3.10
CA GLU A 69 -32.50 0.78 4.35
C GLU A 69 -32.78 -0.11 5.57
N LYS A 70 -33.97 -0.72 5.64
CA LYS A 70 -34.29 -1.69 6.70
C LYS A 70 -33.34 -2.89 6.67
N PHE A 71 -33.12 -3.46 5.48
CA PHE A 71 -32.20 -4.58 5.28
C PHE A 71 -30.77 -4.21 5.69
N ASN A 72 -30.28 -3.04 5.26
CA ASN A 72 -28.95 -2.55 5.59
C ASN A 72 -28.78 -2.32 7.10
N THR A 73 -29.81 -1.79 7.77
CA THR A 73 -29.81 -1.62 9.24
C THR A 73 -29.67 -2.97 9.94
N ALA A 74 -30.53 -3.93 9.61
CA ALA A 74 -30.47 -5.27 10.18
C ALA A 74 -29.15 -5.99 9.88
N LEU A 75 -28.60 -5.80 8.68
CA LEU A 75 -27.30 -6.35 8.30
C LEU A 75 -26.16 -5.72 9.12
N ARG A 76 -26.16 -4.41 9.34
CA ARG A 76 -25.16 -3.72 10.17
C ARG A 76 -25.24 -4.16 11.62
N GLU A 77 -26.44 -4.31 12.17
CA GLU A 77 -26.65 -4.87 13.52
C GLU A 77 -26.13 -6.31 13.62
N ALA A 78 -26.41 -7.15 12.61
CA ALA A 78 -25.96 -8.54 12.58
C ALA A 78 -24.44 -8.68 12.43
N LEU A 79 -23.80 -7.83 11.61
CA LEU A 79 -22.35 -7.78 11.47
C LEU A 79 -21.67 -7.23 12.73
N GLY A 80 -22.33 -6.29 13.41
CA GLY A 80 -21.81 -5.62 14.58
C GLY A 80 -20.65 -4.65 14.27
N GLU A 81 -20.36 -3.77 15.22
CA GLU A 81 -19.37 -2.70 15.04
C GLU A 81 -17.95 -3.24 14.78
N LYS A 82 -17.58 -4.36 15.41
CA LYS A 82 -16.24 -4.93 15.28
C LYS A 82 -15.92 -5.39 13.85
N ILE A 83 -16.84 -6.12 13.21
CA ILE A 83 -16.63 -6.63 11.84
C ILE A 83 -16.62 -5.46 10.85
N LEU A 84 -17.53 -4.50 11.03
CA LEU A 84 -17.57 -3.30 10.18
C LEU A 84 -16.29 -2.48 10.31
N ALA A 85 -15.77 -2.28 11.52
CA ALA A 85 -14.51 -1.59 11.75
C ALA A 85 -13.31 -2.33 11.13
N GLU A 86 -13.28 -3.66 11.22
CA GLU A 86 -12.22 -4.49 10.61
C GLU A 86 -12.25 -4.39 9.07
N ILE A 87 -13.42 -4.49 8.46
CA ILE A 87 -13.58 -4.33 7.00
C ILE A 87 -13.15 -2.93 6.57
N ALA A 88 -13.62 -1.88 7.25
CA ALA A 88 -13.24 -0.50 6.94
C ALA A 88 -11.74 -0.26 7.07
N ALA A 89 -11.10 -0.83 8.11
CA ALA A 89 -9.65 -0.76 8.28
C ALA A 89 -8.91 -1.49 7.14
N ARG A 90 -9.40 -2.66 6.71
CA ARG A 90 -8.81 -3.41 5.59
C ARG A 90 -8.95 -2.68 4.27
N GLU A 91 -10.11 -2.10 3.99
CA GLU A 91 -10.35 -1.30 2.79
C GLU A 91 -9.46 -0.07 2.75
N LYS A 92 -9.37 0.66 3.86
CA LYS A 92 -8.46 1.80 3.99
C LYS A 92 -7.00 1.41 3.75
N ALA A 93 -6.54 0.31 4.36
CA ALA A 93 -5.17 -0.18 4.16
C ALA A 93 -4.91 -0.60 2.70
N ALA A 94 -5.89 -1.22 2.04
CA ALA A 94 -5.78 -1.58 0.63
C ALA A 94 -5.72 -0.35 -0.28
N GLU A 95 -6.51 0.68 0.01
CA GLU A 95 -6.48 1.95 -0.72
C GLU A 95 -5.15 2.68 -0.53
N GLU A 96 -4.65 2.78 0.71
CA GLU A 96 -3.35 3.37 1.00
C GLU A 96 -2.22 2.64 0.27
N LYS A 97 -2.23 1.32 0.26
CA LYS A 97 -1.28 0.51 -0.51
C LYS A 97 -1.35 0.81 -2.01
N ALA A 98 -2.55 0.87 -2.59
CA ALA A 98 -2.73 1.18 -4.00
C ALA A 98 -2.21 2.59 -4.36
N ARG A 99 -2.40 3.57 -3.47
CA ARG A 99 -1.85 4.92 -3.63
C ARG A 99 -0.32 4.93 -3.63
N VAL A 100 0.31 4.18 -2.74
CA VAL A 100 1.79 4.03 -2.70
C VAL A 100 2.31 3.38 -3.98
N GLU A 101 1.72 2.26 -4.40
CA GLU A 101 2.13 1.58 -5.63
C GLU A 101 2.00 2.49 -6.86
N SER A 102 0.91 3.27 -6.92
CA SER A 102 0.72 4.28 -7.97
C SER A 102 1.81 5.34 -7.93
N ALA A 103 2.11 5.90 -6.75
CA ALA A 103 3.15 6.92 -6.59
C ALA A 103 4.54 6.41 -7.00
N MET A 104 4.88 5.17 -6.65
CA MET A 104 6.15 4.54 -7.04
C MET A 104 6.24 4.37 -8.56
N LYS A 105 5.18 3.89 -9.22
CA LYS A 105 5.15 3.78 -10.69
C LYS A 105 5.33 5.14 -11.35
N THR A 106 4.65 6.17 -10.84
CA THR A 106 4.78 7.53 -11.34
C THR A 106 6.19 8.08 -11.13
N LEU A 107 6.80 7.86 -9.96
CA LEU A 107 8.17 8.28 -9.67
C LEU A 107 9.18 7.66 -10.66
N GLN A 108 9.06 6.36 -10.93
CA GLN A 108 9.94 5.67 -11.89
C GLN A 108 9.76 6.20 -13.31
N ALA A 109 8.52 6.45 -13.74
CA ALA A 109 8.25 7.05 -15.05
C ALA A 109 8.84 8.47 -15.15
N PHE A 110 8.69 9.28 -14.10
CA PHE A 110 9.17 10.66 -14.07
C PHE A 110 10.71 10.73 -14.05
N ARG A 111 11.36 9.85 -13.28
CA ARG A 111 12.82 9.65 -13.33
C ARG A 111 13.29 9.21 -14.71
N GLY A 112 12.54 8.31 -15.37
CA GLY A 112 12.81 7.91 -16.75
C GLY A 112 12.80 9.09 -17.73
N ALA A 113 11.81 9.98 -17.64
CA ALA A 113 11.74 11.19 -18.46
C ALA A 113 12.92 12.14 -18.19
N LEU A 114 13.32 12.32 -16.92
CA LEU A 114 14.51 13.10 -16.57
C LEU A 114 15.80 12.52 -17.17
N GLN A 115 15.95 11.19 -17.19
CA GLN A 115 17.11 10.53 -17.77
C GLN A 115 17.18 10.71 -19.30
N VAL A 116 16.03 10.68 -19.98
CA VAL A 116 15.95 10.98 -21.41
C VAL A 116 16.39 12.43 -21.67
N TYR A 117 15.87 13.39 -20.90
CA TYR A 117 16.28 14.79 -21.01
C TYR A 117 17.79 14.98 -20.78
N TYR A 118 18.35 14.34 -19.75
CA TYR A 118 19.78 14.37 -19.47
C TYR A 118 20.62 13.94 -20.67
N THR A 119 20.18 12.87 -21.35
CA THR A 119 20.85 12.35 -22.53
C THR A 119 20.74 13.32 -23.71
N GLN A 120 19.57 13.92 -23.92
CA GLN A 120 19.30 14.85 -25.03
C GLN A 120 20.04 16.19 -24.90
N THR A 121 20.31 16.64 -23.67
CA THR A 121 20.92 17.95 -23.39
C THR A 121 22.42 17.88 -23.11
N GLY A 122 23.05 16.75 -23.41
CA GLY A 122 24.50 16.58 -23.27
C GLY A 122 24.96 16.49 -21.82
N GLY A 123 24.18 15.81 -20.98
CA GLY A 123 24.54 15.53 -19.59
C GLY A 123 24.10 16.61 -18.60
N LYS A 124 22.96 17.27 -18.85
CA LYS A 124 22.40 18.29 -17.95
C LYS A 124 20.98 17.93 -17.58
N TYR A 125 20.65 18.01 -16.29
CA TYR A 125 19.27 17.91 -15.85
C TYR A 125 18.59 19.30 -15.94
N PRO A 126 17.25 19.36 -16.05
CA PRO A 126 16.55 20.64 -16.11
C PRO A 126 16.63 21.37 -14.75
N LYS A 127 16.36 22.68 -14.71
CA LYS A 127 16.29 23.40 -13.43
C LYS A 127 15.02 23.02 -12.65
N SER A 128 13.97 22.66 -13.38
CA SER A 128 12.73 22.10 -12.84
C SER A 128 12.24 20.94 -13.70
N PRO A 129 11.77 19.82 -13.11
CA PRO A 129 11.12 18.74 -13.86
C PRO A 129 9.87 19.21 -14.62
N ALA A 130 9.28 20.35 -14.27
CA ALA A 130 8.18 20.94 -15.02
C ALA A 130 8.58 21.33 -16.46
N GLU A 131 9.88 21.56 -16.72
CA GLU A 131 10.40 21.85 -18.07
C GLU A 131 10.32 20.64 -19.02
N LEU A 132 10.06 19.44 -18.49
CA LEU A 132 9.81 18.26 -19.32
C LEU A 132 8.45 18.32 -20.03
N ALA A 133 7.54 19.17 -19.56
CA ALA A 133 6.23 19.34 -20.17
C ALA A 133 6.23 20.51 -21.17
N PRO A 134 5.49 20.38 -22.30
CA PRO A 134 4.66 19.24 -22.70
C PRO A 134 5.41 18.17 -23.52
N ASP A 135 6.70 18.35 -23.78
CA ASP A 135 7.41 17.60 -24.83
C ASP A 135 7.72 16.15 -24.45
N SER A 136 8.29 15.93 -23.25
CA SER A 136 8.67 14.59 -22.75
C SER A 136 7.58 13.97 -21.88
N ILE A 137 6.75 14.79 -21.24
CA ILE A 137 5.59 14.39 -20.45
C ILE A 137 4.44 15.36 -20.73
N SER A 138 3.19 14.90 -20.68
CA SER A 138 2.03 15.76 -20.96
C SER A 138 1.85 16.88 -19.94
N ALA A 139 2.09 16.59 -18.66
CA ALA A 139 2.05 17.52 -17.54
C ALA A 139 2.87 16.94 -16.37
N VAL A 140 3.16 17.77 -15.37
CA VAL A 140 3.75 17.29 -14.12
C VAL A 140 2.75 16.33 -13.45
N PRO A 141 3.13 15.06 -13.19
CA PRO A 141 2.20 14.11 -12.62
C PRO A 141 1.76 14.51 -11.21
N GLU A 142 0.49 14.34 -10.92
CA GLU A 142 -0.04 14.51 -9.57
C GLU A 142 0.26 13.28 -8.70
N LEU A 143 0.58 13.54 -7.44
CA LEU A 143 0.70 12.55 -6.39
C LEU A 143 -0.46 12.66 -5.41
N HIS A 144 -0.82 11.52 -4.83
CA HIS A 144 -1.78 11.43 -3.73
C HIS A 144 -1.25 10.43 -2.71
N LEU A 145 -0.23 10.84 -1.97
CA LEU A 145 0.39 10.00 -0.94
C LEU A 145 -0.56 9.82 0.26
N PRO A 146 -0.51 8.69 0.98
CA PRO A 146 -1.24 8.51 2.22
C PRO A 146 -0.99 9.67 3.20
N GLY A 147 -2.07 10.24 3.74
CA GLY A 147 -2.01 11.36 4.69
C GLY A 147 -1.73 12.73 4.06
N HIS A 148 -1.73 12.85 2.73
CA HIS A 148 -1.50 14.12 2.03
C HIS A 148 -2.62 14.43 1.04
N GLU A 149 -2.83 15.71 0.79
CA GLU A 149 -3.68 16.18 -0.30
C GLU A 149 -3.06 15.86 -1.66
N ARG A 150 -3.90 15.73 -2.68
CA ARG A 150 -3.45 15.53 -4.05
C ARG A 150 -2.72 16.77 -4.55
N THR A 151 -1.51 16.60 -5.11
CA THR A 151 -0.68 17.72 -5.56
C THR A 151 0.31 17.32 -6.66
N SER A 152 0.58 18.23 -7.59
CA SER A 152 1.70 18.16 -8.55
C SER A 152 2.87 19.06 -8.15
N GLY A 153 2.83 19.64 -6.95
CA GLY A 153 3.84 20.58 -6.47
C GLY A 153 5.25 19.99 -6.47
N ILE A 154 6.22 20.76 -6.96
CA ILE A 154 7.63 20.39 -6.96
C ILE A 154 8.39 21.35 -6.06
N LYS A 155 9.04 20.81 -5.04
CA LYS A 155 10.03 21.53 -4.25
C LYS A 155 11.40 21.39 -4.90
N ILE A 156 11.97 22.51 -5.29
CA ILE A 156 13.30 22.59 -5.89
C ILE A 156 14.34 22.83 -4.79
N VAL A 157 15.38 22.00 -4.77
CA VAL A 157 16.56 22.12 -3.92
C VAL A 157 17.73 22.52 -4.80
N ASP A 158 18.00 23.82 -4.83
CA ASP A 158 19.13 24.40 -5.56
C ASP A 158 20.32 24.71 -4.63
N SER A 159 20.74 23.72 -3.83
CA SER A 159 21.90 23.89 -2.96
C SER A 159 22.54 22.57 -2.55
N ARG A 160 23.82 22.62 -2.20
CA ARG A 160 24.58 21.50 -1.61
C ARG A 160 24.33 21.27 -0.11
N LYS A 161 23.43 22.05 0.49
CA LYS A 161 23.19 22.08 1.94
C LYS A 161 22.79 20.70 2.50
N PHE A 162 22.21 19.86 1.66
CA PHE A 162 21.63 18.57 2.02
C PHE A 162 22.44 17.37 1.53
N ASP A 163 23.60 17.58 0.90
CA ASP A 163 24.45 16.50 0.36
C ASP A 163 24.88 15.47 1.44
N LYS A 164 24.95 15.89 2.71
CA LYS A 164 25.30 15.00 3.84
C LYS A 164 24.11 14.26 4.44
N ASP A 165 22.91 14.79 4.26
CA ASP A 165 21.69 14.27 4.86
C ASP A 165 20.48 14.78 4.07
N ILE A 166 19.98 13.94 3.18
CA ILE A 166 18.87 14.23 2.29
C ILE A 166 17.55 14.39 3.04
N SER A 167 17.41 13.75 4.21
CA SER A 167 16.16 13.80 5.00
C SER A 167 15.82 15.22 5.45
N ARG A 168 16.84 16.09 5.61
CA ARG A 168 16.68 17.50 5.95
C ARG A 168 16.09 18.35 4.82
N ALA A 169 16.12 17.84 3.58
CA ALA A 169 15.48 18.48 2.44
C ALA A 169 13.98 18.14 2.35
N VAL A 170 13.51 17.13 3.07
CA VAL A 170 12.10 16.71 3.08
C VAL A 170 11.30 17.65 3.97
N THR A 171 10.20 18.18 3.43
CA THR A 171 9.25 19.05 4.12
C THR A 171 7.93 18.36 4.44
N GLY A 172 7.62 17.26 3.76
CA GLY A 172 6.34 16.61 3.95
C GLY A 172 5.19 17.29 3.22
N SER A 173 5.42 17.83 2.02
CA SER A 173 4.35 18.43 1.21
C SER A 173 3.44 17.40 0.52
N GLY A 174 3.84 16.13 0.47
CA GLY A 174 3.14 15.08 -0.28
C GLY A 174 3.40 15.09 -1.78
N GLY A 175 4.15 16.07 -2.28
CA GLY A 175 4.50 16.25 -3.70
C GLY A 175 5.89 15.73 -4.05
N TRP A 176 6.55 16.42 -4.98
CA TRP A 176 7.87 16.06 -5.49
C TRP A 176 8.97 16.86 -4.80
N LEU A 177 10.12 16.23 -4.57
CA LEU A 177 11.35 16.88 -4.13
C LEU A 177 12.43 16.67 -5.19
N TYR A 178 13.04 17.73 -5.68
CA TYR A 178 13.98 17.68 -6.80
C TYR A 178 15.26 18.47 -6.53
N PHE A 179 16.41 17.88 -6.85
CA PHE A 179 17.73 18.49 -6.67
C PHE A 179 18.25 19.04 -8.00
N SER A 180 18.18 20.37 -8.16
CA SER A 180 18.53 21.04 -9.42
C SER A 180 19.97 21.55 -9.49
N ASN A 181 20.69 21.57 -8.36
CA ASN A 181 22.02 22.16 -8.28
C ASN A 181 23.08 21.24 -8.93
N PRO A 182 23.79 21.67 -9.99
CA PRO A 182 24.79 20.85 -10.67
C PRO A 182 25.99 20.44 -9.81
N ASP A 183 26.28 21.19 -8.74
CA ASP A 183 27.37 20.90 -7.83
C ASP A 183 26.96 19.99 -6.66
N SER A 184 25.68 19.65 -6.53
CA SER A 184 25.18 18.70 -5.53
C SER A 184 25.50 17.26 -5.93
N THR A 185 25.83 16.43 -4.95
CA THR A 185 25.96 14.97 -5.16
C THR A 185 24.63 14.32 -5.58
N TYR A 186 23.52 15.01 -5.35
CA TYR A 186 22.18 14.56 -5.71
C TYR A 186 21.63 15.26 -6.96
N TYR A 187 22.48 15.90 -7.78
CA TYR A 187 22.03 16.59 -8.99
C TYR A 187 21.18 15.68 -9.90
N GLY A 188 19.96 16.12 -10.21
CA GLY A 188 18.98 15.38 -10.99
C GLY A 188 18.12 14.39 -10.20
N LEU A 189 18.36 14.23 -8.90
CA LEU A 189 17.59 13.32 -8.06
C LEU A 189 16.17 13.85 -7.84
N LEU A 190 15.19 13.01 -8.13
CA LEU A 190 13.77 13.23 -7.87
C LEU A 190 13.29 12.24 -6.82
N LEU A 191 12.65 12.72 -5.76
CA LEU A 191 12.11 11.96 -4.63
C LEU A 191 10.65 12.32 -4.35
N LEU A 192 9.99 11.52 -3.52
CA LEU A 192 8.69 11.83 -2.92
C LEU A 192 8.91 12.69 -1.65
N ASP A 193 8.28 13.86 -1.58
CA ASP A 193 8.39 14.78 -0.43
C ASP A 193 7.43 14.39 0.71
N SER A 194 7.71 13.28 1.40
CA SER A 194 6.96 12.90 2.60
C SER A 194 7.88 12.39 3.70
N ALA A 195 7.74 12.99 4.90
CA ALA A 195 8.45 12.57 6.11
C ALA A 195 7.74 11.41 6.83
N ASN A 196 6.47 11.17 6.50
CA ASN A 196 5.70 10.07 7.08
C ASN A 196 6.12 8.75 6.44
N PRO A 197 6.25 7.67 7.22
CA PRO A 197 6.47 6.35 6.65
C PRO A 197 5.24 5.90 5.84
N GLY A 198 5.48 5.07 4.82
CA GLY A 198 4.46 4.34 4.12
C GLY A 198 3.88 3.20 4.98
N PRO A 199 2.85 2.48 4.47
CA PRO A 199 2.23 1.36 5.17
C PRO A 199 3.19 0.21 5.51
N ASP A 200 4.32 0.11 4.81
CA ASP A 200 5.39 -0.87 5.03
C ASP A 200 6.47 -0.39 6.02
N GLY A 201 6.34 0.83 6.54
CA GLY A 201 7.31 1.45 7.45
C GLY A 201 8.49 2.15 6.76
N MET A 202 8.63 2.05 5.42
CA MET A 202 9.69 2.74 4.69
C MET A 202 9.35 4.22 4.49
N LYS A 203 10.34 5.11 4.57
CA LYS A 203 10.10 6.54 4.34
C LYS A 203 10.00 6.82 2.84
N PHE A 204 9.05 7.66 2.45
CA PHE A 204 8.78 7.89 1.03
C PHE A 204 9.98 8.45 0.23
N PHE A 205 10.83 9.23 0.86
CA PHE A 205 12.03 9.78 0.21
C PHE A 205 13.17 8.76 0.03
N GLU A 206 13.02 7.54 0.58
CA GLU A 206 14.01 6.45 0.46
C GLU A 206 13.72 5.51 -0.73
N TYR A 207 12.57 5.66 -1.42
CA TYR A 207 12.26 4.98 -2.68
C TYR A 207 12.91 5.65 -3.91
#